data_AF-A0A7J8YC67-F1
#
_entry.id   AF-A0A7J8YC67-F1
#
_cell.length_a   1.000
_cell.length_b   1.000
_cell.length_c   1.000
_cell.angle_alpha   90.00
_cell.angle_beta   90.00
_cell.angle_gamma   90.00
#
_symmetry.space_group_name_H-M   'P 1'
#
loop_
_entity.id
_entity.type
_entity.pdbx_description
1 polymer ?
#
loop_
_entity_poly.entity_id
_entity_poly.type
_entity_poly.pdbx_seq_one_letter_code
_entity_poly.pdbx_strand_id
1 'polypeptide(L)'
;MFKSIDIEFPGKIFKSSKQVIREGNPVINYHYMKSNVDALQIIQLGLSLSDAQGNLPDFDTPFSYIWEFNFRDFVNRDHYASDSIKLLKRKGIDFEKNREKGIDSKDFAKKF
;
A
#
# COMPACT_ATOMS: atom_id res chain seq x y z
N MET A 1 18.56 -0.93 14.10
CA MET A 1 17.84 -1.41 12.90
C MET A 1 16.60 -0.57 12.74
N PHE A 2 16.51 0.17 11.64
CA PHE A 2 15.34 0.97 11.26
C PHE A 2 14.51 0.23 10.22
N LYS A 3 13.20 0.55 10.17
CA LYS A 3 12.24 0.00 9.22
C LYS A 3 11.46 1.15 8.60
N SER A 4 11.38 1.17 7.27
CA SER A 4 10.52 2.09 6.53
C SER A 4 9.51 1.29 5.73
N ILE A 5 8.26 1.78 5.71
CA ILE A 5 7.13 1.13 5.04
C ILE A 5 6.46 2.16 4.14
N ASP A 6 6.19 1.75 2.92
CA ASP A 6 5.34 2.49 1.97
C ASP A 6 4.23 1.57 1.46
N ILE A 7 3.02 2.11 1.24
CA ILE A 7 1.88 1.31 0.79
C ILE A 7 1.16 2.01 -0.37
N GLU A 8 0.81 1.23 -1.39
CA GLU A 8 -0.06 1.70 -2.47
C GLU A 8 -1.46 1.06 -2.31
N PHE A 9 -2.48 1.91 -2.36
CA PHE A 9 -3.89 1.56 -2.15
C PHE A 9 -4.77 2.24 -3.21
N PRO A 10 -5.97 1.71 -3.49
CA PRO A 10 -6.83 2.17 -4.59
C PRO A 10 -7.58 3.47 -4.27
N GLY A 11 -6.92 4.42 -3.61
CA GLY A 11 -7.41 5.76 -3.32
C GLY A 11 -8.41 5.84 -2.16
N LYS A 12 -9.31 6.83 -2.23
CA LYS A 12 -10.36 7.06 -1.22
C LYS A 12 -11.71 7.12 -1.90
N ILE A 13 -12.64 6.27 -1.48
CA ILE A 13 -14.04 6.26 -1.93
C ILE A 13 -14.95 7.00 -0.94
N PHE A 14 -14.66 6.93 0.37
CA PHE A 14 -15.34 7.71 1.39
C PHE A 14 -14.55 8.98 1.66
N LYS A 15 -15.16 10.16 1.45
CA LYS A 15 -14.52 11.46 1.65
C LYS A 15 -15.41 12.36 2.50
N SER A 16 -14.79 13.07 3.44
CA SER A 16 -15.45 14.18 4.12
C SER A 16 -15.43 15.44 3.25
N SER A 17 -16.24 16.44 3.60
CA SER A 17 -16.15 17.75 2.96
C SER A 17 -14.76 18.36 3.22
N LYS A 18 -14.27 19.17 2.27
CA LYS A 18 -12.95 19.82 2.40
C LYS A 18 -12.84 20.69 3.66
N GLN A 19 -13.98 21.22 4.13
CA GLN A 19 -14.06 22.05 5.32
C GLN A 19 -13.84 21.22 6.60
N VAL A 20 -14.47 20.06 6.71
CA VAL A 20 -14.31 19.17 7.87
C VAL A 20 -12.90 18.59 7.96
N ILE A 21 -12.25 18.29 6.82
CA ILE A 21 -10.84 17.88 6.81
C ILE A 21 -9.94 19.01 7.29
N ARG A 22 -10.22 20.26 6.89
CA ARG A 22 -9.46 21.45 7.27
C ARG A 22 -9.58 21.79 8.76
N GLU A 23 -10.74 21.51 9.35
CA GLU A 23 -10.95 21.65 10.80
C GLU A 23 -10.10 20.66 11.61
N GLY A 24 -9.55 19.62 10.96
CA GLY A 24 -8.50 18.80 11.53
C GLY A 24 -8.95 17.88 12.66
N ASN A 25 -10.26 17.65 12.82
CA ASN A 25 -10.77 16.80 13.90
C ASN A 25 -10.24 15.35 13.74
N PRO A 26 -9.43 14.86 14.70
CA PRO A 26 -8.75 13.57 14.56
C PRO A 26 -9.72 12.39 14.58
N VAL A 27 -10.84 12.49 15.31
CA VAL A 27 -11.86 11.43 15.38
C VAL A 27 -12.54 11.26 14.03
N ILE A 28 -12.90 12.37 13.39
CA ILE A 28 -13.54 12.35 12.06
C ILE A 28 -12.54 11.84 11.02
N ASN A 29 -11.30 12.33 11.03
CA ASN A 29 -10.25 11.89 10.11
C ASN A 29 -9.99 10.38 10.23
N TYR A 30 -9.91 9.85 11.46
CA TYR A 30 -9.78 8.43 11.70
C TYR A 30 -10.97 7.63 11.15
N HIS A 31 -12.21 8.10 11.38
CA HIS A 31 -13.39 7.42 10.86
C HIS A 31 -13.35 7.27 9.33
N TYR A 32 -13.04 8.34 8.59
CA TYR A 32 -12.94 8.25 7.12
C TYR A 32 -11.76 7.39 6.67
N MET A 33 -10.61 7.47 7.34
CA MET A 33 -9.48 6.58 7.06
C MET A 33 -9.89 5.12 7.25
N LYS A 34 -10.48 4.79 8.40
CA LYS A 34 -10.94 3.44 8.73
C LYS A 34 -11.94 2.91 7.69
N SER A 35 -12.96 3.70 7.32
CA SER A 35 -13.95 3.27 6.32
C SER A 35 -13.33 2.96 4.96
N ASN A 36 -12.29 3.70 4.54
CA ASN A 36 -11.58 3.39 3.31
C ASN A 36 -10.71 2.13 3.45
N VAL A 37 -10.00 1.98 4.57
CA VAL A 37 -9.16 0.80 4.84
C VAL A 37 -10.00 -0.48 4.92
N ASP A 38 -11.18 -0.43 5.55
CA ASP A 38 -12.07 -1.58 5.65
C ASP A 38 -12.64 -2.00 4.27
N ALA A 39 -12.88 -1.04 3.39
CA ALA A 39 -13.56 -1.27 2.11
C ALA A 39 -12.61 -1.59 0.95
N LEU A 40 -11.36 -1.13 1.02
CA LEU A 40 -10.40 -1.21 -0.08
C LEU A 40 -9.33 -2.26 0.21
N GLN A 41 -8.77 -2.85 -0.85
CA GLN A 41 -7.69 -3.84 -0.73
C GLN A 41 -6.34 -3.17 -1.02
N ILE A 42 -5.32 -3.56 -0.27
CA ILE A 42 -3.93 -3.14 -0.53
C ILE A 42 -3.48 -3.65 -1.90
N ILE A 43 -2.70 -2.85 -2.62
CA ILE A 43 -2.13 -3.21 -3.93
C ILE A 43 -0.67 -3.61 -3.76
N GLN A 44 0.08 -2.83 -2.98
CA GLN A 44 1.51 -3.00 -2.83
C GLN A 44 1.98 -2.59 -1.44
N LEU A 45 3.01 -3.26 -0.93
CA LEU A 45 3.74 -2.92 0.28
C LEU A 45 5.24 -2.86 -0.03
N GLY A 46 5.83 -1.68 0.08
CA GLY A 46 7.27 -1.48 0.08
C GLY A 46 7.83 -1.59 1.50
N LEU A 47 8.92 -2.34 1.66
CA LEU A 47 9.65 -2.49 2.92
C LEU A 47 11.13 -2.23 2.69
N SER A 48 11.69 -1.33 3.49
CA SER A 48 13.13 -1.11 3.58
C SER A 48 13.61 -1.31 5.01
N LEU A 49 14.72 -2.02 5.14
CA LEU A 49 15.40 -2.27 6.40
C LEU A 49 16.76 -1.58 6.33
N SER A 50 17.19 -0.93 7.42
CA SER A 50 18.53 -0.38 7.50
C SER A 50 19.14 -0.53 8.89
N ASP A 51 20.48 -0.51 8.97
CA ASP A 51 21.20 -0.42 10.23
C ASP A 51 21.13 1.00 10.82
N ALA A 52 21.83 1.24 11.94
CA ALA A 52 21.80 2.56 12.59
C ALA A 52 22.51 3.66 11.76
N GLN A 53 23.34 3.27 10.79
CA GLN A 53 24.10 4.14 9.91
C GLN A 53 23.37 4.39 8.59
N GLY A 54 22.23 3.72 8.36
CA GLY A 54 21.43 3.84 7.15
C GLY A 54 21.83 2.86 6.04
N ASN A 55 22.72 1.90 6.31
CA ASN A 55 23.09 0.89 5.32
C ASN A 55 21.95 -0.11 5.14
N LEU A 56 21.66 -0.43 3.88
CA LEU A 56 20.68 -1.44 3.49
C LEU A 56 21.30 -2.84 3.61
N PRO A 57 20.47 -3.89 3.80
CA PRO A 57 20.95 -5.26 3.76
C PRO A 57 21.57 -5.56 2.40
N ASP A 58 22.71 -6.25 2.41
CA ASP A 58 23.48 -6.63 1.23
C ASP A 58 23.69 -8.15 1.09
N PHE A 59 23.42 -8.92 2.15
CA PHE A 59 23.51 -10.39 2.18
C PHE A 59 24.83 -10.95 1.61
N ASP A 60 25.94 -10.28 1.90
CA ASP A 60 27.28 -10.62 1.38
C ASP A 60 27.38 -10.54 -0.17
N THR A 61 26.54 -9.71 -0.79
CA THR A 61 26.54 -9.44 -2.23
C THR A 61 26.93 -7.97 -2.50
N PRO A 62 27.32 -7.60 -3.73
CA PRO A 62 27.58 -6.20 -4.07
C PRO A 62 26.30 -5.36 -4.24
N PHE A 63 25.12 -5.89 -3.89
CA PHE A 63 23.83 -5.23 -4.08
C PHE A 63 23.18 -4.90 -2.75
N SER A 64 22.35 -3.86 -2.73
CA SER A 64 21.48 -3.53 -1.61
C SER A 64 20.04 -3.93 -1.93
N TYR A 65 19.31 -4.37 -0.90
CA TYR A 65 17.97 -4.91 -1.08
C TYR A 65 16.89 -4.07 -0.40
N ILE A 66 15.83 -3.86 -1.16
CA ILE A 66 14.52 -3.39 -0.69
C ILE A 66 13.47 -4.38 -1.20
N TRP A 67 12.38 -4.55 -0.46
CA TRP A 67 11.33 -5.48 -0.85
C TRP A 67 10.08 -4.73 -1.28
N GLU A 68 9.45 -5.26 -2.32
CA GLU A 68 8.17 -4.80 -2.80
C GLU A 68 7.24 -6.01 -2.93
N PHE A 69 6.21 -6.05 -2.10
CA PHE A 69 5.19 -7.10 -2.11
C PHE A 69 3.99 -6.63 -2.90
N ASN A 70 3.68 -7.35 -3.97
CA ASN A 70 2.56 -7.07 -4.87
C ASN A 70 1.41 -8.04 -4.58
N PHE A 71 0.20 -7.51 -4.34
CA PHE A 71 -0.95 -8.30 -3.89
C PHE A 71 -1.97 -8.55 -5.00
N ARG A 72 -2.61 -9.73 -4.98
CA ARG A 72 -3.61 -10.14 -5.98
C ARG A 72 -5.05 -9.76 -5.63
N ASP A 73 -5.30 -9.39 -4.37
CA ASP A 73 -6.63 -9.19 -3.79
C ASP A 73 -7.44 -8.07 -4.47
N PHE A 74 -6.74 -7.06 -5.01
CA PHE A 74 -7.34 -5.89 -5.64
C PHE A 74 -8.21 -6.23 -6.87
N VAL A 75 -7.81 -7.22 -7.66
CA VAL A 75 -8.39 -7.44 -9.00
C VAL A 75 -9.79 -8.07 -8.94
N ASN A 76 -10.21 -8.55 -7.77
CA ASN A 76 -11.48 -9.27 -7.57
C ASN A 76 -12.61 -8.41 -6.93
N ARG A 77 -12.47 -7.08 -6.82
CA ARG A 77 -13.50 -6.22 -6.18
C ARG A 77 -13.86 -4.96 -6.96
N ASP A 78 -15.14 -4.58 -6.85
CA ASP A 78 -15.75 -3.46 -7.57
C ASP A 78 -15.46 -2.06 -7.00
N HIS A 79 -14.84 -1.98 -5.82
CA HIS A 79 -14.67 -0.72 -5.11
C HIS A 79 -13.25 -0.18 -5.26
N TYR A 80 -13.08 0.83 -6.11
CA TYR A 80 -11.82 1.57 -6.27
C TYR A 80 -12.06 2.99 -6.79
N ALA A 81 -11.11 3.89 -6.51
CA ALA A 81 -11.10 5.20 -7.16
C ALA A 81 -10.45 5.09 -8.55
N SER A 82 -11.24 5.22 -9.62
CA SER A 82 -10.78 5.08 -11.00
C SER A 82 -9.56 5.94 -11.35
N ASP A 83 -9.48 7.17 -10.81
CA ASP A 83 -8.33 8.05 -11.04
C ASP A 83 -7.06 7.54 -10.37
N SER A 84 -7.18 6.95 -9.17
CA SER A 84 -6.05 6.32 -8.48
C SER A 84 -5.55 5.11 -9.27
N ILE A 85 -6.44 4.29 -9.82
CA ILE A 85 -6.02 3.14 -10.66
C ILE A 85 -5.32 3.58 -11.94
N LYS A 86 -5.84 4.61 -12.61
CA LYS A 86 -5.17 5.19 -13.79
C LYS A 86 -3.78 5.73 -13.44
N LEU A 87 -3.64 6.39 -12.29
CA LEU A 87 -2.35 6.88 -11.81
C LEU A 87 -1.38 5.73 -11.54
N LEU A 88 -1.82 4.68 -10.84
CA LEU A 88 -0.99 3.52 -10.52
C LEU A 88 -0.54 2.76 -11.77
N LYS A 89 -1.42 2.60 -12.77
CA LYS A 89 -1.04 2.04 -14.09
C LYS A 89 0.04 2.89 -14.76
N ARG A 90 -0.08 4.23 -14.71
CA ARG A 90 0.93 5.15 -15.27
C ARG A 90 2.26 5.10 -14.51
N LYS A 91 2.23 4.82 -13.21
CA LYS A 91 3.43 4.60 -12.39
C LYS A 91 4.10 3.23 -12.64
N GLY A 92 3.50 2.37 -13.46
CA GLY A 92 4.08 1.08 -13.85
C GLY A 92 3.55 -0.14 -13.09
N ILE A 93 2.47 0.00 -12.29
CA ILE A 93 1.85 -1.15 -11.65
C ILE A 93 1.14 -2.01 -12.70
N ASP A 94 1.57 -3.26 -12.82
CA ASP A 94 0.98 -4.28 -13.68
C ASP A 94 -0.07 -5.09 -12.90
N PHE A 95 -1.32 -4.66 -13.02
CA PHE A 95 -2.44 -5.32 -12.35
C PHE A 95 -2.74 -6.72 -12.88
N GLU A 96 -2.41 -7.02 -14.14
CA GLU A 96 -2.62 -8.37 -14.69
C GLU A 96 -1.58 -9.32 -14.09
N LYS A 97 -0.32 -8.90 -14.01
CA LYS A 97 0.72 -9.66 -13.31
C LYS A 97 0.39 -9.84 -11.82
N ASN A 98 -0.17 -8.82 -11.16
CA ASN A 98 -0.62 -8.94 -9.78
C ASN A 98 -1.76 -9.95 -9.63
N ARG A 99 -2.70 -10.01 -10.58
CA ARG A 99 -3.75 -11.04 -10.58
C ARG A 99 -3.17 -12.45 -10.67
N GLU A 100 -2.21 -12.66 -11.57
CA GLU A 100 -1.66 -13.98 -11.88
C GLU A 100 -0.63 -14.48 -10.85
N LYS A 101 0.24 -13.58 -10.39
CA LYS A 101 1.44 -13.91 -9.61
C LYS A 101 1.51 -13.20 -8.26
N GLY A 102 0.54 -12.35 -7.95
CA GLY A 102 0.52 -11.58 -6.71
C GLY A 102 0.33 -12.46 -5.47
N ILE A 103 0.71 -11.90 -4.34
CA ILE A 103 0.61 -12.54 -3.03
C ILE A 103 -0.85 -12.42 -2.55
N ASP A 104 -1.36 -13.46 -1.89
CA ASP A 104 -2.64 -13.36 -1.17
C ASP A 104 -2.39 -12.62 0.15
N SER A 105 -3.11 -11.52 0.38
CA SER A 105 -2.90 -10.67 1.55
C SER A 105 -3.11 -11.39 2.89
N LYS A 106 -4.04 -12.34 2.96
CA LYS A 106 -4.32 -13.11 4.17
C LYS A 106 -3.22 -14.13 4.46
N ASP A 107 -2.67 -14.74 3.43
CA ASP A 107 -1.52 -15.64 3.59
C ASP A 107 -0.24 -14.89 3.96
N PHE A 108 -0.05 -13.69 3.42
CA PHE A 108 1.03 -12.79 3.82
C PHE A 108 0.93 -12.44 5.32
N ALA A 109 -0.25 -12.04 5.77
CA ALA A 109 -0.49 -11.62 7.16
C ALA A 109 -0.29 -12.73 8.21
N LYS A 110 -0.29 -14.01 7.81
CA LYS A 110 0.04 -15.12 8.72
C LYS A 110 1.54 -15.30 8.94
N LYS A 111 2.37 -14.76 8.04
CA LYS A 111 3.83 -14.99 8.00
C LYS A 111 4.65 -13.78 8.43
N PHE A 112 4.01 -12.63 8.59
CA PHE A 112 4.59 -11.36 9.04
C PHE A 112 4.06 -11.01 10.42
#